data_AF-A0A800ARF9-F1
#
_entry.id   AF-A0A800ARF9-F1
#
_cell.length_a   1.000
_cell.length_b   1.000
_cell.length_c   1.000
_cell.angle_alpha   90.00
_cell.angle_beta   90.00
_cell.angle_gamma   90.00
#
_symmetry.space_group_name_H-M   'P 1'
#
loop_
_entity.id
_entity.type
_entity.pdbx_description
1 polymer ?
#
loop_
_entity_poly.entity_id
_entity_poly.type
_entity_poly.pdbx_seq_one_letter_code
_entity_poly.pdbx_strand_id
1 'polypeptide(L)'
;MEDYNLEKAKIAIIAMGSVCGTIKDFIDKKKEEKIGLLKVITYRPFPKKEIFQLLKDKKIIIVLEKAISLGNEGPLYTEIKSLFSKDMQKIMGFIAGLGGRDITFETLEEMLKLAREKEGRCHFLDVNYSLLSKEFYV
;
A
#
# COMPACT_ATOMS: atom_id res chain seq x y z
N MET A 1 7.69 8.92 12.07
CA MET A 1 6.62 8.63 11.10
C MET A 1 5.91 9.93 10.82
N GLU A 2 5.11 10.00 9.75
CA GLU A 2 4.36 11.19 9.37
C GLU A 2 3.00 10.74 8.84
N ASP A 3 1.92 11.43 9.19
CA ASP A 3 0.58 11.15 8.68
C ASP A 3 0.05 12.30 7.81
N TYR A 4 -0.93 11.99 6.96
CA TYR A 4 -1.59 12.97 6.10
C TYR A 4 -3.06 12.58 5.92
N ASN A 5 -3.98 13.45 6.33
CA ASN A 5 -5.42 13.22 6.31
C ASN A 5 -5.88 11.90 6.99
N LEU A 6 -5.05 11.35 7.89
CA LEU A 6 -5.26 9.99 8.40
C LEU A 6 -6.40 9.92 9.42
N GLU A 7 -6.57 10.93 10.27
CA GLU A 7 -7.58 10.97 11.34
C GLU A 7 -8.99 10.64 10.82
N LYS A 8 -9.44 11.33 9.76
CA LYS A 8 -10.79 11.19 9.19
C LYS A 8 -10.89 10.10 8.11
N ALA A 9 -9.79 9.44 7.79
CA ALA A 9 -9.73 8.45 6.74
C ALA A 9 -10.41 7.13 7.14
N LYS A 10 -11.16 6.56 6.20
CA LYS A 10 -11.64 5.16 6.23
C LYS A 10 -10.66 4.22 5.53
N ILE A 11 -9.93 4.73 4.52
CA ILE A 11 -8.90 4.01 3.77
C ILE A 11 -7.55 4.61 4.16
N ALA A 12 -6.64 3.79 4.69
CA ALA A 12 -5.28 4.22 4.99
C ALA A 12 -4.31 3.63 3.97
N ILE A 13 -3.53 4.48 3.31
CA ILE A 13 -2.41 4.09 2.47
C ILE A 13 -1.14 4.16 3.31
N ILE A 14 -0.34 3.11 3.33
CA ILE A 14 0.90 2.99 4.08
C ILE A 14 2.01 2.87 3.05
N ALA A 15 3.00 3.75 3.12
CA ALA A 15 4.09 3.77 2.16
C ALA A 15 5.38 4.30 2.79
N MET A 16 6.47 4.14 2.05
CA MET A 16 7.80 4.64 2.39
C MET A 16 8.42 5.40 1.21
N GLY A 17 9.29 6.37 1.52
CA GLY A 17 10.10 7.06 0.52
C GLY A 17 9.34 8.07 -0.35
N SER A 18 9.87 8.32 -1.55
CA SER A 18 9.45 9.44 -2.42
C SER A 18 8.00 9.35 -2.92
N VAL A 19 7.45 8.15 -3.07
CA VAL A 19 6.06 7.96 -3.51
C VAL A 19 5.04 8.64 -2.59
N CYS A 20 5.40 8.88 -1.33
CA CYS A 20 4.54 9.58 -0.39
C CYS A 20 4.17 11.00 -0.85
N GLY A 21 5.03 11.68 -1.62
CA GLY A 21 4.68 12.97 -2.23
C GLY A 21 3.53 12.83 -3.21
N THR A 22 3.68 11.91 -4.18
CA THR A 22 2.65 11.58 -5.17
C THR A 22 1.33 11.16 -4.53
N ILE A 23 1.39 10.36 -3.44
CA ILE A 23 0.18 9.93 -2.73
C ILE A 23 -0.54 11.12 -2.07
N LYS A 24 0.17 12.11 -1.52
CA LYS A 24 -0.45 13.31 -0.96
C LYS A 24 -1.18 14.11 -2.04
N ASP A 25 -0.52 14.34 -3.17
CA ASP A 25 -1.14 15.04 -4.31
C ASP A 25 -2.37 14.28 -4.82
N PHE A 26 -2.32 12.94 -4.81
CA PHE A 26 -3.43 12.09 -5.18
C PHE A 26 -4.61 12.21 -4.19
N ILE A 27 -4.34 12.19 -2.88
CA ILE A 27 -5.35 12.40 -1.84
C ILE A 27 -6.01 13.78 -2.01
N ASP A 28 -5.23 14.82 -2.31
CA ASP A 28 -5.75 16.18 -2.50
C ASP A 28 -6.68 16.33 -3.71
N LYS A 29 -6.49 15.52 -4.76
CA LYS A 29 -7.42 15.45 -5.90
C LYS A 29 -8.67 14.61 -5.60
N LYS A 30 -8.69 13.86 -4.50
CA LYS A 30 -9.75 12.92 -4.12
C LYS A 30 -10.49 13.35 -2.84
N LYS A 31 -10.76 14.65 -2.67
CA LYS A 31 -11.30 15.24 -1.42
C LYS A 31 -12.59 14.59 -0.89
N GLU A 32 -13.45 14.11 -1.78
CA GLU A 32 -14.70 13.41 -1.41
C GLU A 32 -14.43 12.00 -0.85
N GLU A 33 -13.27 11.43 -1.15
CA GLU A 33 -12.86 10.13 -0.65
C GLU A 33 -12.16 10.26 0.71
N LYS A 34 -12.58 9.43 1.68
CA LYS A 34 -11.99 9.39 3.03
C LYS A 34 -10.68 8.59 3.04
N ILE A 35 -9.65 9.11 2.37
CA ILE A 35 -8.34 8.50 2.23
C ILE A 35 -7.30 9.28 3.04
N GLY A 36 -6.42 8.57 3.73
CA GLY A 36 -5.27 9.13 4.42
C GLY A 36 -4.00 8.33 4.12
N LEU A 37 -2.86 8.93 4.40
CA LEU A 37 -1.54 8.34 4.25
C LEU A 37 -0.85 8.23 5.61
N LEU A 38 -0.20 7.10 5.86
CA LEU A 38 0.80 6.92 6.90
C LEU A 38 2.15 6.66 6.23
N LYS A 39 3.06 7.63 6.32
CA LYS A 39 4.43 7.51 5.86
C LYS A 39 5.30 6.93 6.96
N VAL A 40 5.81 5.72 6.71
CA VAL A 40 6.79 5.07 7.58
C VAL A 40 8.17 5.67 7.28
N ILE A 41 8.81 6.24 8.31
CA ILE A 41 10.15 6.84 8.22
C ILE A 41 11.17 5.92 8.88
N THR A 42 10.87 5.49 10.11
CA THR A 42 11.70 4.54 10.85
C THR A 42 11.15 3.13 10.64
N TYR A 43 11.83 2.33 9.82
CA TYR A 43 11.47 0.92 9.59
C TYR A 43 12.10 -0.02 10.61
N ARG A 44 13.27 0.36 11.14
CA ARG A 44 14.02 -0.40 12.16
C ARG A 44 14.57 0.55 13.22
N PRO A 45 14.22 0.36 14.51
CA PRO A 45 13.18 -0.55 15.01
C PRO A 45 11.80 -0.21 14.43
N PHE A 46 10.96 -1.23 14.19
CA PHE A 46 9.63 -1.02 13.60
C PHE A 46 8.61 -0.58 14.68
N PRO A 47 7.94 0.57 14.54
CA PRO A 47 7.08 1.15 15.58
C PRO A 47 5.68 0.49 15.61
N LYS A 48 5.65 -0.77 16.06
CA LYS A 48 4.45 -1.63 16.02
C LYS A 48 3.24 -1.04 16.74
N LYS A 49 3.44 -0.53 17.95
CA LYS A 49 2.35 -0.07 18.83
C LYS A 49 1.68 1.18 18.26
N GLU A 50 2.48 2.14 17.82
CA GLU A 50 2.04 3.41 17.28
C GLU A 50 1.30 3.21 15.96
N ILE A 51 1.85 2.39 15.05
CA ILE A 51 1.19 2.05 13.78
C ILE A 51 -0.15 1.37 14.04
N PHE A 52 -0.20 0.39 14.95
CA PHE A 52 -1.46 -0.30 15.27
C PHE A 52 -2.54 0.68 15.76
N GLN A 53 -2.21 1.59 16.68
CA GLN A 53 -3.18 2.57 17.20
C GLN A 53 -3.73 3.50 16.11
N LEU A 54 -2.90 3.89 15.14
CA LEU A 54 -3.33 4.75 14.03
C LEU A 54 -4.21 4.02 13.01
N LEU A 55 -4.06 2.70 12.90
CA LEU A 55 -4.65 1.91 11.84
C LEU A 55 -5.83 1.03 12.27
N LYS A 56 -5.97 0.67 13.55
CA LYS A 56 -6.97 -0.28 14.07
C LYS A 56 -8.43 0.03 13.70
N ASP A 57 -8.77 1.30 13.48
CA ASP A 57 -10.14 1.74 13.17
C ASP A 57 -10.37 1.98 11.66
N LYS A 58 -9.38 1.69 10.81
CA LYS A 58 -9.46 1.86 9.36
C LYS A 58 -10.19 0.68 8.73
N LYS A 59 -11.05 0.95 7.76
CA LYS A 59 -11.82 -0.09 7.06
C LYS A 59 -10.95 -0.87 6.08
N ILE A 60 -10.08 -0.15 5.36
CA ILE A 60 -9.16 -0.72 4.37
C ILE A 60 -7.78 -0.15 4.65
N ILE A 61 -6.80 -1.04 4.78
CA ILE A 61 -5.39 -0.70 4.89
C ILE A 61 -4.71 -1.15 3.59
N ILE A 62 -4.11 -0.20 2.89
CA ILE A 62 -3.39 -0.41 1.64
C ILE A 62 -1.92 -0.21 1.95
N VAL A 63 -1.06 -1.16 1.60
CA VAL A 63 0.38 -1.03 1.73
C VAL A 63 0.99 -0.95 0.35
N LEU A 64 1.57 0.20 -0.01
CA LEU A 64 2.25 0.43 -1.28
C LEU A 64 3.75 0.50 -1.07
N GLU A 65 4.50 -0.40 -1.70
CA GLU A 65 5.95 -0.47 -1.57
C GLU A 65 6.67 -0.78 -2.88
N LYS A 66 7.93 -0.35 -2.95
CA LYS A 66 8.85 -0.59 -4.07
C LYS A 66 9.81 -1.75 -3.77
N ALA A 67 9.31 -2.78 -3.07
CA ALA A 67 10.11 -3.89 -2.58
C ALA A 67 9.31 -5.19 -2.60
N ILE A 68 10.04 -6.30 -2.76
CA ILE A 68 9.50 -7.65 -2.66
C ILE A 68 10.46 -8.51 -1.86
N SER A 69 9.92 -9.35 -0.97
CA SER A 69 10.67 -10.48 -0.40
C SER A 69 10.42 -11.71 -1.28
N LEU A 70 11.44 -12.14 -2.01
CA LEU A 70 11.33 -13.31 -2.89
C LEU A 70 10.86 -14.55 -2.11
N GLY A 71 9.89 -15.28 -2.66
CA GLY A 71 9.24 -16.40 -1.99
C GLY A 71 8.17 -16.01 -0.96
N ASN A 72 7.89 -14.72 -0.78
CA ASN A 72 6.82 -14.21 0.07
C ASN A 72 6.14 -13.00 -0.62
N GLU A 73 5.77 -11.97 0.15
CA GLU A 73 5.10 -10.76 -0.28
C GLU A 73 5.99 -9.52 -0.02
N GLY A 74 5.42 -8.32 -0.05
CA GLY A 74 6.15 -7.10 0.31
C GLY A 74 6.58 -7.08 1.80
N PRO A 75 7.82 -6.67 2.12
CA PRO A 75 8.30 -6.62 3.50
C PRO A 75 7.51 -5.66 4.39
N LEU A 76 7.15 -4.46 3.89
CA LEU A 76 6.35 -3.52 4.67
C LEU A 76 4.94 -4.08 4.90
N TYR A 77 4.35 -4.67 3.86
CA TYR A 77 3.04 -5.31 3.95
C TYR A 77 3.04 -6.44 4.99
N THR A 78 4.10 -7.26 5.03
CA THR A 78 4.26 -8.33 6.02
C THR A 78 4.29 -7.79 7.45
N GLU A 79 5.05 -6.71 7.68
CA GLU A 79 5.12 -6.06 9.00
C GLU A 79 3.75 -5.50 9.42
N ILE A 80 3.06 -4.79 8.52
CA ILE A 80 1.72 -4.24 8.79
C ILE A 80 0.72 -5.36 9.08
N LYS A 81 0.70 -6.40 8.24
CA LYS A 81 -0.18 -7.55 8.41
C LYS A 81 0.04 -8.25 9.75
N SER A 82 1.29 -8.31 10.23
CA SER A 82 1.64 -8.94 11.52
C SER A 82 1.05 -8.23 12.75
N LEU A 83 0.60 -6.98 12.61
CA LEU A 83 0.00 -6.21 13.71
C LEU A 83 -1.45 -6.60 13.97
N PHE A 84 -2.09 -7.30 13.04
CA PHE A 84 -3.52 -7.60 13.07
C PHE A 84 -3.76 -9.11 13.05
N SER A 85 -4.76 -9.57 13.80
CA SER A 85 -5.23 -10.95 13.68
C SER A 85 -5.92 -11.15 12.33
N LYS A 86 -5.97 -12.40 11.86
CA LYS A 86 -6.82 -12.76 10.72
C LYS A 86 -8.25 -12.28 11.00
N ASP A 87 -8.89 -11.75 9.96
CA ASP A 87 -10.30 -11.31 9.92
C ASP A 87 -10.64 -9.98 10.61
N MET A 88 -9.70 -9.26 11.22
CA MET A 88 -10.02 -7.96 11.83
C MET A 88 -10.19 -6.83 10.81
N GLN A 89 -9.32 -6.77 9.80
CA GLN A 89 -9.29 -5.66 8.85
C GLN A 89 -8.88 -6.14 7.46
N LYS A 90 -9.42 -5.46 6.44
CA LYS A 90 -9.01 -5.67 5.06
C LYS A 90 -7.66 -4.99 4.84
N ILE A 91 -6.61 -5.79 4.75
CA ILE A 91 -5.24 -5.32 4.48
C ILE A 91 -4.79 -5.85 3.13
N MET A 92 -4.34 -4.96 2.25
CA MET A 92 -3.92 -5.30 0.90
C MET A 92 -2.55 -4.73 0.59
N GLY A 93 -1.66 -5.57 0.06
CA GLY A 93 -0.32 -5.18 -0.35
C GLY A 93 -0.26 -4.88 -1.85
N PHE A 94 0.56 -3.91 -2.24
CA PHE A 94 0.80 -3.53 -3.61
C PHE A 94 2.29 -3.26 -3.83
N ILE A 95 2.84 -3.93 -4.84
CA ILE A 95 4.22 -3.79 -5.28
C ILE A 95 4.20 -3.03 -6.59
N ALA A 96 4.83 -1.86 -6.61
CA ALA A 96 4.91 -1.00 -7.79
C ALA A 96 6.26 -0.30 -7.85
N GLY A 97 6.58 0.32 -8.98
CA GLY A 97 7.80 1.12 -9.12
C GLY A 97 9.13 0.35 -8.97
N LEU A 98 9.10 -0.98 -9.14
CA LEU A 98 10.30 -1.80 -9.20
C LEU A 98 11.18 -1.37 -10.39
N GLY A 99 12.51 -1.40 -10.20
CA GLY A 99 13.46 -0.96 -11.23
C GLY A 99 13.40 0.54 -11.54
N GLY A 100 12.86 1.36 -10.62
CA GLY A 100 12.78 2.81 -10.82
C GLY A 100 11.63 3.26 -11.70
N ARG A 101 10.68 2.38 -12.03
CA ARG A 101 9.46 2.75 -12.74
C ARG A 101 8.67 3.79 -11.95
N ASP A 102 8.01 4.68 -12.67
CA ASP A 102 7.13 5.66 -12.08
C ASP A 102 5.89 5.01 -11.49
N ILE A 103 5.37 5.61 -10.42
CA ILE A 103 4.06 5.30 -9.83
C ILE A 103 3.19 6.50 -10.17
N THR A 104 2.27 6.33 -11.11
CA THR A 104 1.46 7.44 -11.63
C THR A 104 0.12 7.54 -10.89
N PHE A 105 -0.68 8.54 -11.23
CA PHE A 105 -2.04 8.66 -10.69
C PHE A 105 -2.90 7.49 -11.14
N GLU A 106 -2.71 7.02 -12.37
CA GLU A 106 -3.38 5.83 -12.92
C GLU A 106 -3.04 4.57 -12.11
N THR A 107 -1.76 4.39 -11.75
CA THR A 107 -1.33 3.30 -10.85
C THR A 107 -2.07 3.37 -9.50
N LEU A 108 -2.22 4.57 -8.92
CA LEU A 108 -2.91 4.76 -7.64
C LEU A 108 -4.43 4.56 -7.75
N GLU A 109 -5.04 4.91 -8.88
CA GLU A 109 -6.46 4.62 -9.15
C GLU A 109 -6.72 3.13 -9.28
N GLU A 110 -5.86 2.41 -10.03
CA GLU A 110 -5.94 0.96 -10.14
C GLU A 110 -5.79 0.30 -8.77
N MET A 111 -4.81 0.75 -7.98
CA MET A 111 -4.60 0.29 -6.61
C MET A 111 -5.86 0.47 -5.75
N LEU A 112 -6.48 1.67 -5.75
CA LEU A 112 -7.71 1.93 -5.00
C LEU A 112 -8.87 1.06 -5.45
N LYS A 113 -9.03 0.88 -6.77
CA LYS A 113 -10.08 0.03 -7.34
C LYS A 113 -9.91 -1.42 -6.87
N LEU A 114 -8.72 -1.98 -7.04
CA LEU A 114 -8.40 -3.33 -6.60
C LEU A 114 -8.60 -3.50 -5.10
N ALA A 115 -8.21 -2.48 -4.31
CA ALA A 115 -8.38 -2.48 -2.86
C ALA A 115 -9.84 -2.53 -2.40
N ARG A 116 -10.77 -2.06 -3.24
CA ARG A 116 -12.21 -2.11 -2.97
C ARG A 116 -12.81 -3.45 -3.36
N GLU A 117 -12.47 -3.94 -4.55
CA GLU A 117 -13.15 -5.05 -5.21
C GLU A 117 -12.64 -6.43 -4.78
N LYS A 118 -11.36 -6.57 -4.43
CA LYS A 118 -10.74 -7.86 -4.16
C LYS A 118 -10.54 -8.11 -2.68
N GLU A 119 -10.51 -9.37 -2.27
CA GLU A 119 -10.18 -9.77 -0.90
C GLU A 119 -8.78 -10.38 -0.82
N GLY A 120 -7.98 -9.87 0.11
CA GLY A 120 -6.64 -10.36 0.44
C GLY A 120 -5.62 -10.34 -0.72
N ARG A 121 -4.39 -10.76 -0.37
CA ARG A 121 -3.18 -10.88 -1.21
C ARG A 121 -2.42 -9.56 -1.45
N CYS A 122 -1.20 -9.75 -1.95
CA CYS A 122 -0.31 -8.71 -2.43
C CYS A 122 -0.35 -8.73 -3.97
N HIS A 123 -0.52 -7.58 -4.61
CA HIS A 123 -0.63 -7.44 -6.06
C HIS A 123 0.56 -6.68 -6.63
N PHE A 124 0.99 -7.07 -7.84
CA PHE A 124 1.89 -6.24 -8.61
C PHE A 124 1.07 -5.29 -9.49
N LEU A 125 1.47 -4.03 -9.51
CA LEU A 125 0.91 -3.02 -10.40
C LEU A 125 1.84 -2.79 -11.59
N ASP A 126 1.28 -2.31 -12.70
CA ASP A 126 2.01 -1.93 -13.91
C ASP A 126 2.83 -3.06 -14.57
N VAL A 127 2.51 -4.31 -14.26
CA VAL A 127 3.14 -5.49 -14.87
C VAL A 127 2.51 -5.78 -16.22
N ASN A 128 3.34 -5.78 -17.27
CA ASN A 128 2.91 -6.23 -18.58
C ASN A 128 2.95 -7.75 -18.66
N TYR A 129 1.86 -8.40 -18.28
CA TYR A 129 1.75 -9.86 -18.31
C TYR A 129 1.91 -10.47 -19.71
N SER A 130 1.65 -9.71 -20.78
CA SER A 130 1.84 -10.20 -22.15
C SER A 130 3.31 -10.39 -22.54
N LEU A 131 4.24 -9.75 -21.80
CA LEU A 131 5.68 -9.97 -21.95
C LEU A 131 6.13 -11.18 -21.12
N LEU A 132 5.55 -11.35 -19.93
CA LEU A 132 5.86 -12.48 -19.06
C LEU A 132 5.52 -13.82 -19.71
N SER A 133 4.36 -13.92 -20.36
CA SER A 133 3.94 -15.15 -21.05
C SER A 133 4.74 -15.47 -22.32
N LYS A 134 5.45 -14.47 -22.88
CA LYS A 134 6.33 -14.66 -24.05
C LYS A 134 7.73 -15.13 -23.65
N GLU A 135 8.26 -14.63 -22.53
CA GLU A 135 9.62 -14.95 -22.07
C GLU A 135 9.67 -16.18 -21.16
N PHE A 136 8.62 -16.39 -20.36
CA PHE A 136 8.49 -17.53 -19.48
C PHE A 136 7.30 -18.33 -19.98
N TYR A 137 7.52 -19.60 -20.34
CA TYR A 137 6.49 -20.53 -20.82
C TYR A 137 5.47 -20.86 -19.71
N VAL A 138 4.67 -19.88 -19.31
CA VAL A 138 3.60 -19.96 -18.31
C VAL A 138 2.33 -19.37 -18.89
#